data_AF-A0A5B8U577-F1
#
_entry.id   AF-A0A5B8U577-F1
#
_cell.length_a   1.000
_cell.length_b   1.000
_cell.length_c   1.000
_cell.angle_alpha   90.00
_cell.angle_beta   90.00
_cell.angle_gamma   90.00
#
_symmetry.space_group_name_H-M   'P 1'
#
loop_
_entity.id
_entity.type
_entity.pdbx_description
1 polymer ?
#
loop_
_entity_poly.entity_id
_entity_poly.type
_entity_poly.pdbx_seq_one_letter_code
_entity_poly.pdbx_strand_id
1 'polypeptide(L)'
;MSAQLGQVGPPHPATSHRQARINHVVRVLDTHRVLTRDGLYDLCHADHWGGPQAFARIVDEAIRSGRVRALGPSMLESVAPVRAPESPS
;
A
#
# COMPACT_ATOMS: atom_id res chain seq x y z
N MET A 1 -3.33 -15.21 -42.72
CA MET A 1 -2.46 -14.73 -41.64
C MET A 1 -3.29 -13.78 -40.78
N SER A 2 -3.86 -14.27 -39.68
CA SER A 2 -4.81 -13.50 -38.87
C SER A 2 -4.10 -12.88 -37.67
N ALA A 3 -4.11 -11.55 -37.60
CA ALA A 3 -3.50 -10.78 -36.52
C ALA A 3 -4.28 -10.97 -35.22
N GLN A 4 -3.60 -11.49 -34.21
CA GLN A 4 -4.08 -11.58 -32.84
C GLN A 4 -3.86 -10.21 -32.17
N LEU A 5 -4.90 -9.36 -32.21
CA LEU A 5 -4.94 -8.12 -31.44
C LEU A 5 -5.10 -8.46 -29.96
N GLY A 6 -3.98 -8.39 -29.23
CA GLY A 6 -3.96 -8.49 -27.78
C GLY A 6 -4.83 -7.42 -27.16
N GLN A 7 -5.92 -7.84 -26.52
CA GLN A 7 -6.75 -6.97 -25.71
C GLN A 7 -5.97 -6.54 -24.46
N VAL A 8 -5.39 -5.34 -24.50
CA VAL A 8 -5.04 -4.59 -23.29
C VAL A 8 -6.29 -3.80 -22.91
N GLY A 9 -7.22 -4.47 -22.21
CA GLY A 9 -8.39 -3.78 -21.65
C GLY A 9 -7.95 -2.70 -20.65
N PRO A 10 -8.68 -1.58 -20.53
CA PRO A 10 -8.34 -0.52 -19.60
C PRO A 10 -8.23 -1.07 -18.18
N PRO A 11 -7.30 -0.56 -17.34
CA PRO A 11 -7.18 -1.00 -15.96
C PRO A 11 -8.53 -0.82 -15.28
N HIS A 12 -9.10 -1.92 -14.78
CA HIS A 12 -10.40 -1.88 -14.12
C HIS A 12 -10.38 -0.85 -12.97
N PRO A 13 -11.43 -0.04 -12.81
CA PRO A 13 -11.50 1.00 -11.78
C PRO A 13 -11.38 0.44 -10.34
N ALA A 14 -11.70 -0.83 -10.14
CA ALA A 14 -11.48 -1.52 -8.86
C ALA A 14 -9.99 -1.63 -8.49
N THR A 15 -9.12 -1.78 -9.49
CA THR A 15 -7.67 -1.90 -9.31
C THR A 15 -7.06 -0.56 -8.90
N SER A 16 -7.56 0.55 -9.44
CA SER A 16 -7.08 1.90 -9.09
C SER A 16 -7.49 2.29 -7.67
N HIS A 17 -8.72 1.99 -7.25
CA HIS A 17 -9.19 2.28 -5.88
C HIS A 17 -8.42 1.50 -4.82
N ARG A 18 -8.13 0.21 -5.08
CA ARG A 18 -7.30 -0.62 -4.21
C ARG A 18 -5.87 -0.07 -4.12
N GLN A 19 -5.28 0.29 -5.25
CA GLN A 19 -3.93 0.85 -5.31
C GLN A 19 -3.83 2.20 -4.58
N ALA A 20 -4.86 3.05 -4.68
CA ALA A 20 -4.93 4.30 -3.93
C ALA A 20 -4.92 4.07 -2.41
N ARG A 21 -5.67 3.07 -1.92
CA ARG A 21 -5.68 2.71 -0.49
C ARG A 21 -4.32 2.16 -0.02
N ILE A 22 -3.66 1.34 -0.83
CA ILE A 22 -2.29 0.87 -0.53
C ILE A 22 -1.33 2.05 -0.42
N ASN A 23 -1.38 2.99 -1.38
CA ASN A 23 -0.53 4.18 -1.36
C ASN A 23 -0.79 5.06 -0.13
N HIS A 24 -2.05 5.16 0.30
CA HIS A 24 -2.41 5.88 1.52
C HIS A 24 -1.77 5.25 2.77
N VAL A 25 -1.89 3.93 2.95
CA VAL A 25 -1.24 3.21 4.07
C VAL A 25 0.27 3.45 4.09
N VAL A 26 0.93 3.32 2.94
CA VAL A 26 2.38 3.53 2.81
C VAL A 26 2.76 4.96 3.20
N ARG A 27 2.00 5.96 2.77
CA ARG A 27 2.25 7.37 3.11
C ARG A 27 2.12 7.64 4.61
N VAL A 28 1.10 7.08 5.26
CA VAL A 28 0.91 7.24 6.71
C VAL A 28 2.11 6.63 7.45
N LEU A 29 2.52 5.41 7.09
CA LEU A 29 3.69 4.78 7.68
C LEU A 29 4.98 5.55 7.39
N ASP A 30 5.16 6.11 6.20
CA ASP A 30 6.34 6.91 5.86
C ASP A 30 6.43 8.18 6.73
N THR A 31 5.29 8.81 6.99
CA THR A 31 5.18 10.02 7.83
C THR A 31 5.54 9.73 9.29
N HIS A 32 5.10 8.60 9.82
CA HIS A 32 5.26 8.24 11.23
C HIS A 32 6.40 7.23 11.50
N ARG A 33 7.08 6.78 10.44
CA ARG A 33 8.10 5.72 10.38
C ARG A 33 7.61 4.33 10.78
N VAL A 34 7.08 4.20 11.99
CA VAL A 34 6.63 2.94 12.58
C VAL A 34 5.31 3.18 13.30
N LEU A 35 4.32 2.32 13.08
CA LEU A 35 3.02 2.40 13.74
C LEU A 35 2.53 1.02 14.19
N THR A 36 1.72 1.03 15.25
CA THR A 36 0.91 -0.13 15.61
C THR A 36 -0.24 -0.30 14.61
N ARG A 37 -0.79 -1.51 14.51
CA ARG A 37 -1.94 -1.80 13.65
C ARG A 37 -3.15 -0.94 14.03
N ASP A 38 -3.39 -0.72 15.31
CA ASP A 38 -4.50 0.10 15.79
C ASP A 38 -4.29 1.57 15.43
N GLY A 39 -3.09 2.13 15.67
CA GLY A 39 -2.79 3.50 15.28
C GLY A 39 -2.86 3.72 13.76
N LEU A 40 -2.47 2.72 12.97
CA LEU A 40 -2.63 2.76 11.52
C LEU A 40 -4.11 2.67 11.10
N TYR A 41 -4.93 1.90 11.83
CA TYR A 41 -6.36 1.77 11.59
C TYR A 41 -7.08 3.12 11.79
N ASP A 42 -6.76 3.79 12.90
CA ASP A 42 -7.29 5.11 13.24
C ASP A 42 -6.89 6.18 12.20
N LEU A 43 -5.60 6.25 11.85
CA LEU A 43 -5.09 7.24 10.90
C LEU A 43 -5.56 7.02 9.46
N CYS A 44 -5.84 5.78 9.07
CA CYS A 44 -6.35 5.46 7.73
C CYS A 44 -7.88 5.57 7.63
N HIS A 45 -8.59 5.82 8.75
CA HIS A 45 -10.05 5.71 8.83
C HIS A 45 -10.55 4.41 8.19
N ALA A 46 -9.91 3.30 8.57
CA ALA A 46 -10.09 2.00 7.95
C ALA A 46 -11.51 1.42 8.20
N ASP A 47 -12.21 1.92 9.21
CA ASP A 47 -13.62 1.65 9.50
C ASP A 47 -14.53 1.97 8.30
N HIS A 48 -14.17 2.93 7.46
CA HIS A 48 -14.94 3.29 6.27
C HIS A 48 -14.61 2.45 5.02
N TRP A 49 -13.64 1.53 5.08
CA TRP A 49 -13.12 0.86 3.88
C TRP A 49 -13.90 -0.38 3.45
N GLY A 50 -15.05 -0.65 4.07
CA GLY A 50 -15.85 -1.86 3.86
C GLY A 50 -15.54 -2.96 4.88
N GLY A 51 -15.03 -2.59 6.06
CA GLY A 51 -14.82 -3.46 7.21
C GLY A 51 -13.38 -3.94 7.44
N PRO A 52 -13.11 -4.56 8.60
CA PRO A 52 -11.74 -4.89 9.05
C PRO A 52 -10.96 -5.80 8.10
N GLN A 53 -11.65 -6.70 7.38
CA GLN A 53 -11.03 -7.60 6.42
C GLN A 53 -10.46 -6.88 5.19
N ALA A 54 -11.06 -5.76 4.78
CA ALA A 54 -10.58 -4.98 3.64
C ALA A 54 -9.22 -4.34 3.97
N PHE A 55 -9.09 -3.79 5.17
CA PHE A 55 -7.84 -3.23 5.66
C PHE A 55 -6.74 -4.28 5.77
N ALA A 56 -7.03 -5.43 6.38
CA ALA A 56 -6.06 -6.53 6.49
C ALA A 56 -5.50 -6.96 5.11
N ARG A 57 -6.37 -7.10 4.09
CA ARG A 57 -5.95 -7.43 2.72
C ARG A 57 -5.09 -6.36 2.06
N ILE A 58 -5.29 -5.08 2.41
CA ILE A 58 -4.50 -3.97 1.88
C ILE A 58 -3.10 -3.96 2.52
N VAL A 59 -3.03 -4.18 3.83
CA VAL A 59 -1.76 -4.30 4.55
C VAL A 59 -0.97 -5.52 4.07
N ASP A 60 -1.61 -6.67 3.92
CA ASP A 60 -0.96 -7.89 3.41
C ASP A 60 -0.41 -7.69 2.00
N GLU A 61 -1.11 -6.93 1.14
CA GLU A 61 -0.60 -6.57 -0.17
C GLU A 61 0.61 -5.63 -0.10
N ALA A 62 0.56 -4.63 0.79
CA ALA A 62 1.67 -3.70 0.99
C ALA A 62 2.93 -4.43 1.51
N ILE A 63 2.74 -5.45 2.37
CA ILE A 63 3.83 -6.32 2.85
C ILE A 63 4.35 -7.21 1.72
N ARG A 64 3.45 -7.91 0.99
CA ARG A 64 3.85 -8.81 -0.10
C ARG A 64 4.58 -8.08 -1.23
N SER A 65 4.22 -6.83 -1.49
CA SER A 65 4.90 -5.97 -2.47
C SER A 65 6.20 -5.34 -1.95
N GLY A 66 6.58 -5.62 -0.70
CA GLY A 66 7.82 -5.12 -0.09
C GLY A 66 7.80 -3.62 0.26
N ARG A 67 6.65 -2.95 0.20
CA ARG A 67 6.51 -1.52 0.53
C ARG A 67 6.40 -1.27 2.03
N VAL A 68 5.91 -2.26 2.77
CA VAL A 68 5.78 -2.24 4.23
C VAL A 68 6.45 -3.49 4.79
N ARG A 69 7.07 -3.37 5.96
CA ARG A 69 7.68 -4.47 6.70
C ARG A 69 6.92 -4.65 8.01
N ALA A 70 6.60 -5.90 8.33
CA ALA A 70 6.12 -6.25 9.66
C ALA A 70 7.30 -6.39 10.62
N LEU A 71 7.25 -5.65 11.73
CA LEU A 71 8.24 -5.71 12.82
C LEU A 71 7.77 -6.64 13.95
N GLY A 72 6.50 -7.02 13.94
CA GLY A 72 5.87 -7.91 14.90
C GLY A 72 4.40 -8.13 14.57
N PRO A 73 3.65 -8.84 15.41
CA PRO A 73 2.24 -9.17 15.15
C PRO A 73 1.33 -7.94 15.02
N SER A 74 1.72 -6.83 15.66
CA SER A 74 0.92 -5.60 15.71
C SER A 74 1.68 -4.36 15.25
N MET A 75 2.90 -4.48 14.71
CA MET A 75 3.76 -3.34 14.41
C MET A 75 4.28 -3.38 12.98
N LEU A 76 4.18 -2.24 12.29
CA LEU A 76 4.45 -2.09 10.86
C LEU A 76 5.37 -0.88 10.63
N GLU A 77 6.25 -1.01 9.65
CA GLU A 77 7.19 0.03 9.23
C GLU A 77 7.12 0.22 7.71
N SER A 78 7.24 1.46 7.24
CA SER A 78 7.43 1.72 5.80
C SER A 78 8.83 1.30 5.38
N VAL A 79 8.97 0.49 4.33
CA VAL A 79 10.28 0.15 3.73
C VAL A 79 10.72 1.25 2.77
N ALA A 80 10.52 2.52 3.17
CA ALA A 80 10.83 3.68 2.33
C ALA A 80 12.13 3.41 1.57
N PRO A 81 12.18 3.56 0.24
CA PRO A 81 13.48 3.64 -0.39
C PRO A 81 14.16 4.81 0.31
N VAL A 82 15.29 4.55 0.98
CA VAL A 82 16.23 5.61 1.33
C VAL A 82 16.39 6.38 0.03
N ARG A 83 15.82 7.59 -0.05
CA ARG A 83 16.22 8.53 -1.08
C ARG A 83 17.71 8.67 -0.85
N ALA A 84 18.52 8.04 -1.70
CA ALA A 84 19.92 8.39 -1.79
C ALA A 84 19.94 9.92 -1.92
N PRO A 85 20.75 10.64 -1.12
CA PRO A 85 20.86 12.08 -1.29
C PRO A 85 21.22 12.30 -2.75
N GLU A 86 20.31 12.99 -3.43
CA GLU A 86 20.46 13.53 -4.76
C GLU A 86 21.84 14.16 -4.88
N SER A 87 22.73 13.48 -5.62
CA SER A 87 24.07 13.99 -5.92
C SER A 87 23.93 15.34 -6.62
N PRO A 88 24.48 16.42 -6.06
CA PRO A 88 24.53 17.68 -6.78
C PRO A 88 25.45 17.49 -7.99
N SER A 89 24.91 17.77 -9.19
CA SER A 89 25.71 18.02 -10.39
C SER A 89 26.06 19.50 -10.47
#